data_AF-A0A2E8JQ99-F1
#
_entry.id   AF-A0A2E8JQ99-F1
#
_cell.length_a   1.000
_cell.length_b   1.000
_cell.length_c   1.000
_cell.angle_alpha   90.00
_cell.angle_beta   90.00
_cell.angle_gamma   90.00
#
_symmetry.space_group_name_H-M   'P 1'
#
loop_
_entity.id
_entity.type
_entity.pdbx_description
1 polymer ?
#
loop_
_entity_poly.entity_id
_entity_poly.type
_entity_poly.pdbx_seq_one_letter_code
_entity_poly.pdbx_strand_id
1 'polypeptide(L)'
;MKITFKTVPIDELFNKADGDIEETIEEFGLDETSNPLLLEIFKEMASAINKQFDGIEVAPFENEFLAAARRVDYPFSPDKEVEVQIVLYSNAEVASFFGNWGSQNKPLGFHASSSGWELLRGDEVHDNSAHQVFICTDDAPLDQAIEEMIEDRKGNFDRFIIRRDCTNFLITLTHEVCHAIEFIEHGAGLTPQECREVSDDAEIPYVSVYHGAREDGTGREGSIPLSDLDNSDEEEWEDINTEILEDRIEEKGVMMFCDLVDANPRLKALIEQLTDEKALKFIPPVGSGRKPSSMSL
;
A
#
# COMPACT_ATOMS: atom_id res chain seq x y z
N MET A 1 -21.25 0.20 -7.58
CA MET A 1 -20.18 -0.75 -7.96
C MET A 1 -19.91 -1.66 -6.79
N LYS A 2 -19.63 -2.94 -7.06
CA LYS A 2 -19.21 -3.89 -6.02
C LYS A 2 -17.69 -4.04 -6.09
N ILE A 3 -16.99 -3.80 -4.99
CA ILE A 3 -15.54 -4.02 -4.90
C ILE A 3 -15.27 -5.38 -4.25
N THR A 4 -14.36 -6.17 -4.83
CA THR A 4 -13.88 -7.41 -4.25
C THR A 4 -12.36 -7.40 -4.14
N PHE A 5 -11.82 -8.09 -3.13
CA PHE A 5 -10.39 -8.16 -2.89
C PHE A 5 -9.89 -9.59 -3.06
N LYS A 6 -8.78 -9.73 -3.77
CA LYS A 6 -8.15 -11.03 -4.01
C LYS A 6 -6.65 -10.94 -3.80
N THR A 7 -6.09 -11.81 -2.96
CA THR A 7 -4.64 -11.98 -2.91
C THR A 7 -4.19 -12.74 -4.15
N VAL A 8 -3.23 -12.20 -4.89
CA VAL A 8 -2.70 -12.79 -6.12
C VAL A 8 -1.18 -12.98 -5.96
N PRO A 9 -0.64 -14.18 -6.20
CA PRO A 9 0.81 -14.38 -6.29
C PRO A 9 1.40 -13.52 -7.41
N ILE A 10 2.54 -12.90 -7.17
CA ILE A 10 3.17 -11.99 -8.14
C ILE A 10 3.52 -12.71 -9.46
N ASP A 11 3.85 -14.00 -9.41
CA ASP A 11 4.09 -14.83 -10.59
C ASP A 11 2.82 -15.02 -11.46
N GLU A 12 1.63 -15.07 -10.86
CA GLU A 12 0.37 -15.12 -11.62
C GLU A 12 0.09 -13.85 -12.43
N LEU A 13 0.64 -12.70 -12.01
CA LEU A 13 0.52 -11.44 -12.75
C LEU A 13 1.38 -11.44 -14.01
N PHE A 14 2.60 -11.98 -13.90
CA PHE A 14 3.59 -11.91 -14.96
C PHE A 14 3.54 -13.10 -15.93
N ASN A 15 2.98 -14.24 -15.52
CA ASN A 15 2.80 -15.43 -16.38
C ASN A 15 1.79 -15.24 -17.54
N LYS A 16 1.07 -14.12 -17.59
CA LYS A 16 0.15 -13.79 -18.70
C LYS A 16 0.82 -13.07 -19.87
N ALA A 17 2.08 -12.65 -19.73
CA ALA A 17 2.82 -11.99 -20.78
C ALA A 17 3.60 -13.01 -21.61
N ASP A 18 3.35 -13.05 -22.93
CA ASP A 18 4.08 -13.94 -23.85
C ASP A 18 5.59 -13.57 -23.91
N GLY A 19 6.44 -14.59 -23.76
CA GLY A 19 7.90 -14.57 -24.02
C GLY A 19 8.80 -14.44 -22.78
N ASP A 20 9.92 -15.19 -22.73
CA ASP A 20 11.16 -15.09 -21.90
C ASP A 20 11.16 -14.36 -20.54
N ILE A 21 10.03 -14.32 -19.82
CA ILE A 21 9.91 -13.68 -18.48
C ILE A 21 10.13 -14.69 -17.36
N GLU A 22 10.26 -15.99 -17.64
CA GLU A 22 10.53 -17.00 -16.61
C GLU A 22 11.81 -16.67 -15.81
N GLU A 23 12.87 -16.19 -16.47
CA GLU A 23 14.13 -15.80 -15.80
C GLU A 23 13.98 -14.51 -14.97
N THR A 24 13.00 -13.66 -15.30
CA THR A 24 12.71 -12.39 -14.62
C THR A 24 11.69 -12.57 -13.48
N ILE A 25 10.75 -13.52 -13.59
CA ILE A 25 9.74 -13.83 -12.56
C ILE A 25 10.36 -14.55 -11.37
N GLU A 26 11.28 -15.49 -11.59
CA GLU A 26 11.98 -16.18 -10.49
C GLU A 26 12.71 -15.18 -9.58
N GLU A 27 13.12 -14.04 -10.12
CA GLU A 27 13.80 -12.96 -9.38
C GLU A 27 12.81 -12.07 -8.58
N PHE A 28 11.54 -11.98 -8.98
CA PHE A 28 10.55 -11.07 -8.36
C PHE A 28 9.50 -11.75 -7.48
N GLY A 29 9.47 -13.08 -7.47
CA GLY A 29 8.58 -13.91 -6.67
C GLY A 29 8.71 -13.73 -5.16
N LEU A 30 7.84 -14.44 -4.42
CA LEU A 30 8.13 -14.74 -3.02
C LEU A 30 9.38 -15.65 -2.99
N ASP A 31 10.48 -15.12 -2.48
CA ASP A 31 11.75 -15.82 -2.37
C ASP A 31 12.09 -16.18 -0.91
N GLU A 32 13.31 -16.65 -0.68
CA GLU A 32 13.82 -17.02 0.63
C GLU A 32 13.95 -15.84 1.62
N THR A 33 13.84 -14.60 1.15
CA THR A 33 13.85 -13.39 2.00
C THR A 33 12.47 -13.05 2.56
N SER A 34 11.40 -13.65 2.03
CA SER A 34 10.04 -13.47 2.57
C SER A 34 9.95 -13.92 4.02
N ASN A 35 9.51 -13.03 4.92
CA ASN A 35 9.19 -13.43 6.29
C ASN A 35 7.87 -14.23 6.30
N PRO A 36 7.87 -15.53 6.69
CA PRO A 36 6.66 -16.36 6.64
C PRO A 36 5.53 -15.87 7.55
N LEU A 37 5.87 -15.22 8.67
CA LEU A 37 4.90 -14.67 9.61
C LEU A 37 4.27 -13.39 9.05
N LEU A 38 5.06 -12.49 8.43
CA LEU A 38 4.50 -11.33 7.72
C LEU A 38 3.58 -11.76 6.59
N LEU A 39 3.98 -12.77 5.81
CA LEU A 39 3.15 -13.33 4.76
C LEU A 39 1.81 -13.86 5.30
N GLU A 40 1.81 -14.54 6.44
CA GLU A 40 0.58 -15.01 7.09
C GLU A 40 -0.29 -13.85 7.59
N ILE A 41 0.33 -12.83 8.21
CA ILE A 41 -0.35 -11.62 8.68
C ILE A 41 -1.05 -10.91 7.52
N PHE A 42 -0.34 -10.62 6.43
CA PHE A 42 -0.93 -9.90 5.29
C PHE A 42 -2.02 -10.72 4.59
N LYS A 43 -1.89 -12.04 4.51
CA LYS A 43 -2.97 -12.91 3.99
C LYS A 43 -4.22 -12.87 4.87
N GLU A 44 -4.05 -12.87 6.19
CA GLU A 44 -5.16 -12.78 7.14
C GLU A 44 -5.81 -11.39 7.09
N MET A 45 -5.02 -10.32 6.96
CA MET A 45 -5.51 -8.96 6.74
C MET A 45 -6.31 -8.84 5.44
N ALA A 46 -5.76 -9.30 4.31
CA ALA A 46 -6.44 -9.31 3.02
C ALA A 46 -7.77 -10.08 3.08
N SER A 47 -7.79 -11.23 3.77
CA SER A 47 -9.02 -11.99 3.99
C SER A 47 -10.04 -11.23 4.84
N ALA A 48 -9.59 -10.52 5.87
CA ALA A 48 -10.45 -9.74 6.76
C ALA A 48 -11.04 -8.51 6.03
N ILE A 49 -10.22 -7.81 5.24
CA ILE A 49 -10.66 -6.71 4.35
C ILE A 49 -11.72 -7.23 3.38
N ASN A 50 -11.46 -8.34 2.67
CA ASN A 50 -12.43 -8.88 1.71
C ASN A 50 -13.78 -9.23 2.35
N LYS A 51 -13.81 -9.69 3.61
CA LYS A 51 -15.06 -9.95 4.35
C LYS A 51 -15.80 -8.67 4.72
N GLN A 52 -15.10 -7.57 4.99
CA GLN A 52 -15.72 -6.28 5.28
C GLN A 52 -16.40 -5.71 4.05
N PHE A 53 -15.76 -5.84 2.88
CA PHE A 53 -16.29 -5.34 1.62
C PHE A 53 -17.36 -6.21 0.98
N ASP A 54 -17.63 -7.41 1.52
CA ASP A 54 -18.70 -8.26 1.01
C ASP A 54 -20.07 -7.58 1.20
N GLY A 55 -20.61 -7.04 0.11
CA GLY A 55 -21.88 -6.32 0.08
C GLY A 55 -21.76 -4.81 0.33
N ILE A 56 -20.55 -4.25 0.42
CA ILE A 56 -20.36 -2.80 0.36
C ILE A 56 -20.50 -2.35 -1.10
N GLU A 57 -21.46 -1.46 -1.34
CA GLU A 57 -21.60 -0.78 -2.62
C GLU A 57 -20.91 0.57 -2.57
N VAL A 58 -20.06 0.79 -3.56
CA VAL A 58 -19.29 2.03 -3.71
C VAL A 58 -19.87 2.81 -4.89
N ALA A 59 -20.16 4.09 -4.65
CA ALA A 59 -20.72 4.98 -5.66
C ALA A 59 -19.59 5.80 -6.32
N PRO A 60 -19.61 6.02 -7.65
CA PRO A 60 -18.69 6.94 -8.29
C PRO A 60 -18.79 8.35 -7.68
N PHE A 61 -17.66 9.00 -7.50
CA PHE A 61 -17.61 10.38 -7.08
C PHE A 61 -18.01 11.28 -8.27
N GLU A 62 -18.98 12.18 -8.09
CA GLU A 62 -19.39 13.10 -9.16
C GLU A 62 -18.34 14.21 -9.30
N ASN A 63 -17.44 14.03 -10.27
CA ASN A 63 -16.38 14.98 -10.63
C ASN A 63 -16.36 15.28 -12.14
N GLU A 64 -15.50 16.21 -12.55
CA GLU A 64 -15.31 16.57 -13.96
C GLU A 64 -14.85 15.38 -14.80
N PHE A 65 -14.05 14.48 -14.22
CA PHE A 65 -13.59 13.26 -14.89
C PHE A 65 -14.78 12.39 -15.27
N LEU A 66 -15.69 12.06 -14.34
CA LEU A 66 -16.91 11.29 -14.59
C LEU A 66 -17.79 11.95 -15.66
N ALA A 67 -17.87 13.28 -15.67
CA ALA A 67 -18.60 14.01 -16.71
C ALA A 67 -17.94 13.88 -18.09
N ALA A 68 -16.61 13.82 -18.17
CA ALA A 68 -15.87 13.65 -19.41
C ALA A 68 -15.89 12.19 -19.90
N ALA A 69 -15.69 11.24 -18.99
CA ALA A 69 -15.96 9.81 -19.14
C ALA A 69 -17.30 9.57 -19.85
N ARG A 70 -18.40 10.10 -19.29
CA ARG A 70 -19.75 9.99 -19.88
C ARG A 70 -19.88 10.57 -21.30
N ARG A 71 -19.00 11.48 -21.74
CA ARG A 71 -19.05 12.08 -23.09
C ARG A 71 -18.36 11.24 -24.16
N VAL A 72 -17.36 10.44 -23.80
CA VAL A 72 -16.62 9.59 -24.74
C VAL A 72 -17.27 8.22 -24.97
N ASP A 73 -18.49 8.00 -24.45
CA ASP A 73 -19.25 6.74 -24.56
C ASP A 73 -18.41 5.51 -24.17
N TYR A 74 -17.44 5.68 -23.26
CA TYR A 74 -16.70 4.56 -22.69
C TYR A 74 -17.71 3.64 -21.99
N PRO A 75 -17.57 2.30 -22.05
CA PRO A 75 -18.54 1.37 -21.49
C PRO A 75 -18.54 1.42 -19.94
N PHE A 76 -19.10 2.48 -19.35
CA PHE A 76 -19.39 2.55 -17.93
C PHE A 76 -20.51 1.58 -17.61
N SER A 77 -20.22 0.61 -16.75
CA SER A 77 -21.26 -0.10 -16.04
C SER A 77 -21.14 0.27 -14.56
N PRO A 78 -22.02 1.11 -14.01
CA PRO A 78 -22.05 1.36 -12.56
C PRO A 78 -22.31 0.09 -11.73
N ASP A 79 -22.76 -0.98 -12.41
CA ASP A 79 -22.98 -2.33 -11.89
C ASP A 79 -21.75 -3.26 -12.08
N LYS A 80 -20.62 -2.74 -12.58
CA LYS A 80 -19.36 -3.50 -12.73
C LYS A 80 -18.89 -3.96 -11.35
N GLU A 81 -18.48 -5.22 -11.29
CA GLU A 81 -17.69 -5.74 -10.19
C GLU A 81 -16.22 -5.35 -10.44
N VAL A 82 -15.62 -4.67 -9.48
CA VAL A 82 -14.24 -4.17 -9.55
C VAL A 82 -13.39 -5.04 -8.63
N GLU A 83 -12.44 -5.79 -9.19
CA GLU A 83 -11.48 -6.59 -8.43
C GLU A 83 -10.25 -5.73 -8.09
N VAL A 84 -9.89 -5.68 -6.81
CA VAL A 84 -8.61 -5.18 -6.29
C VAL A 84 -7.73 -6.38 -5.97
N GLN A 85 -6.58 -6.46 -6.63
CA GLN A 85 -5.59 -7.51 -6.45
C GLN A 85 -4.56 -7.05 -5.42
N ILE A 86 -4.45 -7.79 -4.32
CA ILE A 86 -3.40 -7.59 -3.31
C ILE A 86 -2.23 -8.50 -3.69
N VAL A 87 -1.11 -7.89 -4.04
CA VAL A 87 0.09 -8.54 -4.56
C VAL A 87 1.15 -8.53 -3.48
N LEU A 88 1.54 -9.71 -3.01
CA LEU A 88 2.58 -9.87 -2.00
C LEU A 88 3.89 -10.22 -2.67
N TYR A 89 4.97 -9.50 -2.34
CA TYR A 89 6.29 -9.67 -2.94
C TYR A 89 7.39 -9.46 -1.90
N SER A 90 8.56 -10.09 -2.05
CA SER A 90 9.72 -9.84 -1.17
C SER A 90 10.87 -9.12 -1.85
N ASN A 91 10.98 -9.16 -3.17
CA ASN A 91 12.03 -8.42 -3.87
C ASN A 91 11.71 -6.91 -3.93
N ALA A 92 12.45 -6.11 -3.17
CA ALA A 92 12.29 -4.67 -3.13
C ALA A 92 12.48 -3.98 -4.50
N GLU A 93 13.15 -4.60 -5.48
CA GLU A 93 13.28 -4.07 -6.85
C GLU A 93 11.96 -4.01 -7.61
N VAL A 94 10.94 -4.78 -7.21
CA VAL A 94 9.60 -4.74 -7.81
C VAL A 94 9.05 -3.31 -7.82
N ALA A 95 9.22 -2.57 -6.72
CA ALA A 95 8.73 -1.20 -6.62
C ALA A 95 9.35 -0.26 -7.67
N SER A 96 10.61 -0.50 -8.07
CA SER A 96 11.32 0.31 -9.06
C SER A 96 10.71 0.23 -10.47
N PHE A 97 9.87 -0.78 -10.75
CA PHE A 97 9.11 -0.85 -12.00
C PHE A 97 7.89 0.06 -12.04
N PHE A 98 7.44 0.57 -10.89
CA PHE A 98 6.26 1.42 -10.80
C PHE A 98 6.61 2.89 -10.55
N GLY A 99 7.89 3.20 -10.33
CA GLY A 99 8.37 4.56 -10.16
C GLY A 99 9.87 4.65 -9.94
N ASN A 100 10.41 5.86 -10.09
CA ASN A 100 11.80 6.15 -9.75
C ASN A 100 11.94 6.38 -8.24
N TRP A 101 11.77 5.30 -7.48
CA TRP A 101 12.07 5.26 -6.06
C TRP A 101 13.58 5.14 -5.93
N GLY A 102 14.24 6.17 -5.37
CA GLY A 102 15.68 6.11 -5.12
C GLY A 102 16.05 4.84 -4.34
N SER A 103 17.28 4.35 -4.48
CA SER A 103 17.73 3.10 -3.84
C SER A 103 17.60 3.08 -2.31
N GLN A 104 17.38 4.23 -1.67
CA GLN A 104 17.20 4.38 -0.23
C GLN A 104 15.73 4.52 0.22
N ASN A 105 14.79 4.75 -0.70
CA ASN A 105 13.38 5.05 -0.37
C ASN A 105 12.42 4.11 -1.13
N LYS A 106 12.67 2.80 -1.07
CA LYS A 106 11.75 1.84 -1.67
C LYS A 106 10.47 1.74 -0.80
N PRO A 107 9.28 1.90 -1.38
CA PRO A 107 8.04 1.90 -0.62
C PRO A 107 7.75 0.50 -0.03
N LEU A 108 7.14 0.47 1.15
CA LEU A 108 6.67 -0.76 1.81
C LEU A 108 5.42 -1.34 1.12
N GLY A 109 4.66 -0.49 0.44
CA GLY A 109 3.52 -0.84 -0.38
C GLY A 109 3.14 0.31 -1.29
N PHE A 110 2.33 0.04 -2.30
CA PHE A 110 1.77 1.05 -3.20
C PHE A 110 0.54 0.53 -3.96
N HIS A 111 -0.44 1.40 -4.20
CA HIS A 111 -1.44 1.21 -5.24
C HIS A 111 -0.84 1.53 -6.62
N ALA A 112 -0.79 0.54 -7.52
CA ALA A 112 -0.17 0.68 -8.82
C ALA A 112 -1.05 1.48 -9.79
N SER A 113 -0.50 2.59 -10.24
CA SER A 113 -1.09 3.51 -11.22
C SER A 113 -0.89 3.10 -12.68
N SER A 114 -0.04 2.11 -12.92
CA SER A 114 0.37 1.60 -14.23
C SER A 114 0.60 0.10 -14.12
N SER A 115 0.79 -0.57 -15.26
CA SER A 115 1.15 -1.99 -15.29
C SER A 115 2.59 -2.28 -14.84
N GLY A 116 3.43 -1.26 -14.62
CA GLY A 116 4.89 -1.38 -14.42
C GLY A 116 5.68 -1.88 -15.64
N TRP A 117 4.98 -2.44 -16.63
CA TRP A 117 5.54 -3.04 -17.85
C TRP A 117 6.13 -2.03 -18.84
N GLU A 118 5.56 -0.83 -18.91
CA GLU A 118 6.07 0.26 -19.76
C GLU A 118 7.54 0.58 -19.46
N LEU A 119 8.00 0.30 -18.23
CA LEU A 119 9.38 0.51 -17.79
C LEU A 119 10.29 -0.72 -18.00
N LEU A 120 9.72 -1.93 -18.07
CA LEU A 120 10.45 -3.19 -18.24
C LEU A 120 10.74 -3.55 -19.72
N ARG A 121 9.82 -3.24 -20.64
CA ARG A 121 9.92 -3.66 -22.05
C ARG A 121 9.96 -2.51 -23.07
N GLY A 122 9.91 -1.25 -22.61
CA GLY A 122 9.71 -0.10 -23.50
C GLY A 122 8.23 0.05 -23.88
N ASP A 123 7.94 0.68 -25.03
CA ASP A 123 6.60 1.10 -25.50
C ASP A 123 5.53 -0.01 -25.66
N GLU A 124 5.79 -1.25 -25.22
CA GLU A 124 4.76 -2.30 -25.13
C GLU A 124 3.88 -2.07 -23.90
N VAL A 125 2.76 -1.39 -24.12
CA VAL A 125 1.70 -1.19 -23.13
C VAL A 125 1.09 -2.56 -22.79
N HIS A 126 1.43 -3.10 -21.62
CA HIS A 126 0.69 -4.23 -21.06
C HIS A 126 -0.62 -3.74 -20.46
N ASP A 127 -1.70 -4.44 -20.77
CA ASP A 127 -3.04 -4.19 -20.25
C ASP A 127 -3.09 -4.37 -18.72
N ASN A 128 -3.12 -3.27 -17.95
CA ASN A 128 -3.47 -3.30 -16.53
C ASN A 128 -4.99 -3.28 -16.37
N SER A 129 -5.56 -4.48 -16.51
CA SER A 129 -7.00 -4.70 -16.41
C SER A 129 -7.53 -4.79 -14.96
N ALA A 130 -6.70 -4.53 -13.94
CA ALA A 130 -7.12 -4.59 -12.54
C ALA A 130 -6.53 -3.44 -11.69
N HIS A 131 -7.15 -3.16 -10.55
CA HIS A 131 -6.51 -2.38 -9.49
C HIS A 131 -5.55 -3.29 -8.74
N GLN A 132 -4.33 -2.83 -8.49
CA GLN A 132 -3.30 -3.64 -7.85
C GLN A 132 -2.70 -2.89 -6.67
N VAL A 133 -2.71 -3.51 -5.50
CA VAL A 133 -2.07 -3.04 -4.27
C VAL A 133 -0.90 -3.96 -3.97
N PHE A 134 0.31 -3.44 -4.11
CA PHE A 134 1.55 -4.17 -3.85
C PHE A 134 1.97 -3.98 -2.40
N ILE A 135 2.34 -5.06 -1.72
CA ILE A 135 2.84 -5.05 -0.33
C ILE A 135 4.10 -5.89 -0.23
N CYS A 136 5.15 -5.25 0.29
CA CYS A 136 6.43 -5.90 0.56
C CYS A 136 6.34 -6.80 1.79
N THR A 137 6.80 -8.05 1.66
CA THR A 137 6.87 -9.05 2.73
C THR A 137 8.29 -9.31 3.24
N ASP A 138 9.26 -8.56 2.74
CA ASP A 138 10.59 -8.46 3.34
C ASP A 138 10.50 -7.67 4.66
N ASP A 139 11.03 -8.24 5.73
CA ASP A 139 11.03 -7.62 7.06
C ASP A 139 12.29 -6.81 7.36
N ALA A 140 13.26 -6.74 6.44
CA ALA A 140 14.44 -5.92 6.57
C ALA A 140 14.13 -4.42 6.80
N PRO A 141 13.15 -3.79 6.11
CA PRO A 141 12.78 -2.41 6.42
C PRO A 141 12.19 -2.23 7.82
N LEU A 142 11.41 -3.19 8.31
CA LEU A 142 10.91 -3.18 9.69
C LEU A 142 12.06 -3.30 10.70
N ASP A 143 13.02 -4.18 10.42
CA ASP A 143 14.21 -4.35 11.25
C ASP A 143 15.04 -3.07 11.29
N GLN A 144 15.26 -2.43 10.14
CA GLN A 144 15.99 -1.17 10.06
C GLN A 144 15.28 -0.07 10.87
N ALA A 145 13.96 0.08 10.73
CA ALA A 145 13.19 1.06 11.49
C ALA A 145 13.30 0.84 13.01
N ILE A 146 13.28 -0.42 13.47
CA ILE A 146 13.47 -0.77 14.88
C ILE A 146 14.91 -0.45 15.33
N GLU A 147 15.92 -0.75 14.51
CA GLU A 147 17.33 -0.47 14.80
C GLU A 147 17.61 1.03 14.96
N GLU A 148 17.17 1.85 14.01
CA GLU A 148 17.32 3.32 14.05
C GLU A 148 16.69 3.90 15.31
N MET A 149 15.48 3.45 15.66
CA MET A 149 14.78 3.84 16.88
C MET A 149 15.55 3.44 18.17
N ILE A 150 16.24 2.29 18.18
CA ILE A 150 17.06 1.85 19.31
C ILE A 150 18.30 2.74 19.48
N GLU A 151 18.94 3.10 18.37
CA GLU A 151 20.10 3.99 18.36
C GLU A 151 19.74 5.38 18.92
N ASP A 152 18.64 5.97 18.43
CA ASP A 152 18.14 7.27 18.88
C ASP A 152 17.81 7.29 20.38
N ARG A 153 17.29 6.18 20.89
CA ARG A 153 16.91 6.04 22.31
C ARG A 153 18.04 5.53 23.20
N LYS A 154 19.27 5.40 22.68
CA LYS A 154 20.46 4.93 23.41
C LYS A 154 20.23 3.61 24.14
N GLY A 155 19.47 2.69 23.53
CA GLY A 155 19.17 1.37 24.09
C GLY A 155 18.15 1.34 25.24
N ASN A 156 17.44 2.44 25.52
CA ASN A 156 16.33 2.45 26.47
C ASN A 156 15.02 2.07 25.74
N PHE A 157 14.89 0.78 25.42
CA PHE A 157 13.81 0.24 24.61
C PHE A 157 12.98 -0.78 25.38
N ASP A 158 11.69 -0.86 25.07
CA ASP A 158 10.79 -1.86 25.61
C ASP A 158 9.90 -2.46 24.52
N ARG A 159 9.16 -3.49 24.90
CA ARG A 159 8.26 -4.22 24.00
C ARG A 159 7.13 -3.34 23.44
N PHE A 160 6.77 -2.25 24.11
CA PHE A 160 5.71 -1.36 23.64
C PHE A 160 6.13 -0.62 22.37
N ILE A 161 7.38 -0.16 22.30
CA ILE A 161 7.88 0.54 21.11
C ILE A 161 7.97 -0.43 19.90
N ILE A 162 8.48 -1.65 20.11
CA ILE A 162 8.52 -2.68 19.05
C ILE A 162 7.11 -2.96 18.50
N ARG A 163 6.11 -3.07 19.39
CA ARG A 163 4.72 -3.27 18.98
C ARG A 163 4.22 -2.11 18.13
N ARG A 164 4.55 -0.86 18.49
CA ARG A 164 4.19 0.33 17.72
C ARG A 164 4.81 0.27 16.32
N ASP A 165 6.10 -0.04 16.21
CA ASP A 165 6.78 -0.04 14.91
C ASP A 165 6.29 -1.19 14.01
N CYS A 166 6.00 -2.37 14.60
CA CYS A 166 5.30 -3.46 13.89
C CYS A 166 3.91 -3.01 13.42
N THR A 167 3.17 -2.25 14.24
CA THR A 167 1.84 -1.74 13.89
C THR A 167 1.94 -0.77 12.72
N ASN A 168 2.84 0.22 12.79
CA ASN A 168 3.05 1.20 11.73
C ASN A 168 3.41 0.52 10.40
N PHE A 169 4.28 -0.49 10.43
CA PHE A 169 4.63 -1.26 9.24
C PHE A 169 3.42 -1.96 8.62
N LEU A 170 2.57 -2.57 9.45
CA LEU A 170 1.41 -3.34 8.98
C LEU A 170 0.26 -2.46 8.49
N ILE A 171 0.14 -1.21 8.96
CA ILE A 171 -0.86 -0.22 8.49
C ILE A 171 -0.75 0.02 6.98
N THR A 172 0.44 -0.13 6.39
CA THR A 172 0.69 0.03 4.95
C THR A 172 -0.38 -0.65 4.08
N LEU A 173 -0.80 -1.88 4.41
CA LEU A 173 -1.81 -2.57 3.59
C LEU A 173 -3.17 -1.87 3.62
N THR A 174 -3.65 -1.45 4.79
CA THR A 174 -4.93 -0.75 4.87
C THR A 174 -4.86 0.62 4.19
N HIS A 175 -3.74 1.31 4.32
CA HIS A 175 -3.49 2.60 3.66
C HIS A 175 -3.56 2.50 2.13
N GLU A 176 -2.84 1.54 1.53
CA GLU A 176 -2.84 1.38 0.07
C GLU A 176 -4.19 0.89 -0.48
N VAL A 177 -4.95 0.12 0.32
CA VAL A 177 -6.33 -0.23 0.00
C VAL A 177 -7.22 1.01 -0.03
N CYS A 178 -7.04 1.97 0.88
CA CYS A 178 -7.75 3.25 0.86
C CYS A 178 -7.48 4.01 -0.45
N HIS A 179 -6.23 4.09 -0.88
CA HIS A 179 -5.88 4.70 -2.17
C HIS A 179 -6.58 4.02 -3.35
N ALA A 180 -6.62 2.68 -3.37
CA ALA A 180 -7.31 1.94 -4.43
C ALA A 180 -8.81 2.24 -4.47
N ILE A 181 -9.48 2.34 -3.32
CA ILE A 181 -10.91 2.62 -3.24
C ILE A 181 -11.23 4.05 -3.70
N GLU A 182 -10.48 5.04 -3.22
CA GLU A 182 -10.64 6.43 -3.67
C GLU A 182 -10.43 6.54 -5.18
N PHE A 183 -9.41 5.86 -5.71
CA PHE A 183 -9.19 5.83 -7.15
C PHE A 183 -10.38 5.24 -7.89
N ILE A 184 -10.94 4.11 -7.42
CA ILE A 184 -12.13 3.47 -8.00
C ILE A 184 -13.33 4.43 -7.98
N GLU A 185 -13.52 5.19 -6.91
CA GLU A 185 -14.61 6.18 -6.84
C GLU A 185 -14.43 7.32 -7.83
N HIS A 186 -13.24 7.92 -7.84
CA HIS A 186 -12.93 9.06 -8.68
C HIS A 186 -12.82 8.70 -10.17
N GLY A 187 -12.36 7.48 -10.46
CA GLY A 187 -12.27 6.90 -11.80
C GLY A 187 -13.55 6.19 -12.23
N ALA A 188 -14.61 6.19 -11.41
CA ALA A 188 -15.89 5.55 -11.72
C ALA A 188 -15.80 4.04 -12.04
N GLY A 189 -14.92 3.33 -11.32
CA GLY A 189 -14.68 1.89 -11.46
C GLY A 189 -13.83 1.50 -12.66
N LEU A 190 -13.26 2.49 -13.34
CA LEU A 190 -12.26 2.26 -14.36
C LEU A 190 -10.91 1.92 -13.73
N THR A 191 -10.19 1.00 -14.36
CA THR A 191 -8.80 0.72 -13.99
C THR A 191 -7.92 1.95 -14.25
N PRO A 192 -6.70 2.02 -13.69
CA PRO A 192 -5.78 3.10 -14.00
C PRO A 192 -5.53 3.27 -15.49
N GLN A 193 -5.41 2.16 -16.24
CA GLN A 193 -5.25 2.24 -17.69
C GLN A 193 -6.51 2.74 -18.39
N GLU A 194 -7.69 2.21 -18.07
CA GLU A 194 -8.95 2.67 -18.66
C GLU A 194 -9.14 4.18 -18.39
N CYS A 195 -8.75 4.67 -17.20
CA CYS A 195 -8.75 6.11 -16.89
C CYS A 195 -7.80 6.91 -17.78
N ARG A 196 -6.62 6.37 -18.09
CA ARG A 196 -5.62 7.02 -18.95
C ARG A 196 -6.13 7.14 -20.39
N GLU A 197 -6.71 6.08 -20.92
CA GLU A 197 -7.33 6.06 -22.24
C GLU A 197 -8.44 7.11 -22.37
N VAL A 198 -9.35 7.15 -21.38
CA VAL A 198 -10.41 8.18 -21.32
C VAL A 198 -9.81 9.58 -21.24
N SER A 199 -8.74 9.73 -20.46
CA SER A 199 -8.08 11.03 -20.29
C SER A 199 -7.49 11.56 -21.60
N ASP A 200 -6.80 10.68 -22.33
CA ASP A 200 -6.18 11.01 -23.61
C ASP A 200 -7.25 11.31 -24.68
N ASP A 201 -8.31 10.51 -24.74
CA ASP A 201 -9.42 10.69 -25.70
C ASP A 201 -10.26 11.94 -25.42
N ALA A 202 -10.48 12.27 -24.15
CA ALA A 202 -11.29 13.41 -23.74
C ALA A 202 -10.49 14.72 -23.61
N GLU A 203 -9.17 14.70 -23.85
CA GLU A 203 -8.24 15.81 -23.64
C GLU A 203 -8.35 16.43 -22.23
N ILE A 204 -8.69 15.61 -21.23
CA ILE A 204 -8.74 16.02 -19.83
C ILE A 204 -7.43 15.67 -19.14
N PRO A 205 -7.04 16.37 -18.05
CA PRO A 205 -5.87 15.98 -17.27
C PRO A 205 -6.13 14.68 -16.50
N TYR A 206 -5.35 13.64 -16.78
CA TYR A 206 -5.36 12.34 -16.07
C TYR A 206 -5.10 12.52 -14.57
N VAL A 207 -4.36 13.58 -14.26
CA VAL A 207 -4.05 14.02 -12.91
C VAL A 207 -5.30 14.32 -12.07
N SER A 208 -6.47 14.57 -12.67
CA SER A 208 -7.73 14.81 -11.93
C SER A 208 -8.22 13.59 -11.14
N VAL A 209 -7.96 12.37 -11.63
CA VAL A 209 -8.27 11.11 -10.92
C VAL A 209 -7.23 10.86 -9.83
N TYR A 210 -5.96 11.15 -10.12
CA TYR A 210 -4.86 10.99 -9.15
C TYR A 210 -4.90 12.02 -8.03
N HIS A 211 -5.20 13.28 -8.29
CA HIS A 211 -5.25 14.30 -7.25
C HIS A 211 -6.34 14.01 -6.21
N GLY A 212 -7.50 13.47 -6.64
CA GLY A 212 -8.52 12.98 -5.71
C GLY A 212 -8.03 11.83 -4.82
N ALA A 213 -7.10 11.01 -5.32
CA ALA A 213 -6.49 9.89 -4.61
C ALA A 213 -5.16 10.21 -3.90
N ARG A 214 -4.47 11.32 -4.22
CA ARG A 214 -3.11 11.67 -3.73
C ARG A 214 -2.98 12.98 -2.95
N GLU A 215 -3.67 14.06 -3.31
CA GLU A 215 -3.17 15.41 -2.95
C GLU A 215 -4.16 16.40 -2.32
N ASP A 216 -5.42 16.06 -2.08
CA ASP A 216 -6.25 16.93 -1.23
C ASP A 216 -7.33 16.27 -0.38
N GLY A 217 -7.68 15.00 -0.62
CA GLY A 217 -8.72 14.30 0.11
C GLY A 217 -10.09 15.00 0.17
N THR A 218 -10.29 16.11 -0.54
CA THR A 218 -11.50 16.95 -0.43
C THR A 218 -12.45 16.76 -1.59
N GLY A 219 -11.94 16.24 -2.73
CA GLY A 219 -12.72 16.15 -3.97
C GLY A 219 -13.30 17.51 -4.40
N ARG A 220 -12.74 18.63 -3.92
CA ARG A 220 -13.19 19.98 -4.24
C ARG A 220 -12.27 20.59 -5.28
N GLU A 221 -12.85 21.00 -6.40
CA GLU A 221 -12.29 22.10 -7.18
C GLU A 221 -11.95 23.27 -6.24
N GLY A 222 -10.67 23.60 -6.10
CA GLY A 222 -10.20 24.82 -5.43
C GLY A 222 -9.36 24.66 -4.16
N SER A 223 -8.66 23.54 -3.97
CA SER A 223 -7.61 23.40 -2.96
C SER A 223 -6.34 24.16 -3.39
N ILE A 224 -5.69 24.75 -2.40
CA ILE A 224 -4.65 25.80 -2.47
C ILE A 224 -3.54 25.39 -3.46
N PRO A 225 -3.16 26.24 -4.43
CA PRO A 225 -2.05 25.94 -5.33
C PRO A 225 -0.82 25.50 -4.55
N LEU A 226 -0.09 24.48 -5.00
CA LEU A 226 1.23 24.11 -4.46
C LEU A 226 2.18 25.32 -4.30
N SER A 227 1.96 26.39 -5.08
CA SER A 227 2.71 27.66 -5.00
C SER A 227 2.43 28.51 -3.76
N ASP A 228 1.32 28.25 -3.06
CA ASP A 228 0.85 29.00 -1.89
C ASP A 228 1.18 28.26 -0.58
N LEU A 229 1.80 27.07 -0.67
CA LEU A 229 2.31 26.30 0.47
C LEU A 229 3.76 26.70 0.74
N ASP A 230 4.03 27.19 1.95
CA ASP A 230 5.39 27.44 2.42
C ASP A 230 6.06 26.06 2.59
N ASN A 231 7.21 25.83 1.96
CA ASN A 231 7.91 24.53 1.86
C ASN A 231 8.44 23.98 3.22
N SER A 232 7.90 24.41 4.36
CA SER A 232 8.37 23.99 5.69
C SER A 232 7.60 22.81 6.29
N ASP A 233 6.43 22.45 5.74
CA ASP A 233 5.47 21.57 6.44
C ASP A 233 5.03 20.35 5.59
N GLU A 234 5.84 19.90 4.61
CA GLU A 234 5.48 18.75 3.74
C GLU A 234 5.08 17.49 4.54
N GLU A 235 5.78 17.19 5.64
CA GLU A 235 5.49 16.04 6.52
C GLU A 235 4.15 16.20 7.25
N GLU A 236 3.80 17.41 7.69
CA GLU A 236 2.52 17.68 8.36
C GLU A 236 1.33 17.56 7.38
N TRP A 237 1.54 17.87 6.10
CA TRP A 237 0.53 17.71 5.06
C TRP A 237 0.29 16.25 4.66
N GLU A 238 1.34 15.43 4.59
CA GLU A 238 1.20 13.99 4.33
C GLU A 238 0.38 13.29 5.43
N ASP A 239 0.62 13.66 6.69
CA ASP A 239 -0.14 13.16 7.84
C ASP A 239 -1.62 13.56 7.75
N ILE A 240 -1.92 14.83 7.44
CA ILE A 240 -3.30 15.32 7.30
C ILE A 240 -4.02 14.64 6.12
N ASN A 241 -3.35 14.48 4.99
CA ASN A 241 -3.94 13.82 3.82
C ASN A 241 -4.23 12.34 4.11
N THR A 242 -3.37 11.68 4.88
CA THR A 242 -3.56 10.31 5.33
C THR A 242 -4.79 10.21 6.25
N GLU A 243 -4.92 11.10 7.23
CA GLU A 243 -6.08 11.12 8.15
C GLU A 243 -7.39 11.33 7.38
N ILE A 244 -7.44 12.30 6.45
CA ILE A 244 -8.62 12.57 5.62
C ILE A 244 -8.97 11.38 4.72
N LEU A 245 -7.95 10.71 4.16
CA LEU A 245 -8.15 9.51 3.35
C LEU A 245 -8.79 8.39 4.18
N GLU A 246 -8.22 8.10 5.34
CA GLU A 246 -8.70 7.02 6.22
C GLU A 246 -10.11 7.31 6.74
N ASP A 247 -10.39 8.53 7.22
CA ASP A 247 -11.71 8.95 7.70
C ASP A 247 -12.82 8.73 6.65
N ARG A 248 -12.56 9.11 5.39
CA ARG A 248 -13.54 8.93 4.30
C ARG A 248 -13.83 7.47 4.00
N ILE A 249 -12.84 6.60 4.15
CA ILE A 249 -13.02 5.17 3.95
C ILE A 249 -13.74 4.55 5.17
N GLU A 250 -13.49 5.02 6.38
CA GLU A 250 -14.25 4.63 7.58
C GLU A 250 -15.73 5.02 7.50
N GLU A 251 -16.04 6.21 6.98
CA GLU A 251 -17.43 6.64 6.74
C GLU A 251 -18.21 5.69 5.81
N LYS A 252 -17.50 4.94 4.96
CA LYS A 252 -18.05 3.92 4.06
C LYS A 252 -18.24 2.55 4.74
N GLY A 253 -17.93 2.45 6.03
CA GLY A 253 -18.11 1.24 6.86
C GLY A 253 -16.93 0.26 6.81
N VAL A 254 -15.76 0.72 6.37
CA VAL A 254 -14.54 -0.07 6.27
C VAL A 254 -13.73 0.16 7.53
N MET A 255 -13.27 -0.89 8.22
CA MET A 255 -12.49 -0.70 9.44
C MET A 255 -11.02 -0.48 9.09
N MET A 256 -10.40 0.54 9.70
CA MET A 256 -8.95 0.72 9.64
C MET A 256 -8.20 -0.33 10.45
N PHE A 257 -6.87 -0.34 10.32
CA PHE A 257 -6.00 -1.37 10.88
C PHE A 257 -6.31 -1.74 12.33
N CYS A 258 -6.40 -0.76 13.23
CA CYS A 258 -6.59 -1.02 14.66
C CYS A 258 -7.91 -1.76 14.92
N ASP A 259 -8.99 -1.30 14.30
CA ASP A 259 -10.32 -1.90 14.43
C ASP A 259 -10.39 -3.28 13.76
N LEU A 260 -9.74 -3.44 12.61
CA LEU A 260 -9.58 -4.73 11.92
C LEU A 260 -8.89 -5.77 12.81
N VAL A 261 -7.81 -5.36 13.49
CA VAL A 261 -7.05 -6.21 14.41
C VAL A 261 -7.88 -6.58 15.63
N ASP A 262 -8.61 -5.63 16.21
CA ASP A 262 -9.44 -5.91 17.38
C ASP A 262 -10.65 -6.80 17.05
N ALA A 263 -11.19 -6.70 15.84
CA ALA A 263 -12.26 -7.57 15.33
C ALA A 263 -11.77 -8.97 14.93
N ASN A 264 -10.46 -9.18 14.71
CA ASN A 264 -9.88 -10.45 14.27
C ASN A 264 -8.87 -11.02 15.30
N PRO A 265 -9.31 -11.94 16.18
CA PRO A 265 -8.45 -12.54 17.21
C PRO A 265 -7.23 -13.29 16.66
N ARG A 266 -7.33 -13.87 15.46
CA ARG A 266 -6.20 -14.57 14.83
C ARG A 266 -5.15 -13.56 14.38
N LEU A 267 -5.57 -12.50 13.70
CA LEU A 267 -4.67 -11.43 13.28
C LEU A 267 -3.96 -10.81 14.49
N LYS A 268 -4.70 -10.54 15.56
CA LYS A 268 -4.13 -10.06 16.84
C LYS A 268 -3.05 -10.99 17.40
N ALA A 269 -3.29 -12.30 17.40
CA ALA A 269 -2.32 -13.28 17.87
C ALA A 269 -1.04 -13.33 17.00
N LEU A 270 -1.19 -13.22 15.67
CA LEU A 270 -0.04 -13.19 14.75
C LEU A 270 0.81 -11.93 14.94
N ILE A 271 0.19 -10.77 15.14
CA ILE A 271 0.90 -9.50 15.43
C ILE A 271 1.63 -9.57 16.78
N GLU A 272 1.02 -10.19 17.79
CA GLU A 272 1.67 -10.44 19.07
C GLU A 272 2.89 -11.37 18.93
N GLN A 273 2.78 -12.42 18.11
CA GLN A 273 3.90 -13.29 17.78
C GLN A 273 5.03 -12.51 17.08
N LEU A 274 4.71 -11.68 16.09
CA LEU A 274 5.70 -10.86 15.37
C LEU A 274 6.42 -9.92 16.35
N THR A 275 5.65 -9.26 17.21
CA THR A 275 6.19 -8.38 18.26
C THR A 275 7.14 -9.15 19.19
N ASP A 276 6.79 -10.38 19.58
CA ASP A 276 7.64 -11.22 20.42
C ASP A 276 8.93 -11.66 19.72
N GLU A 277 8.85 -12.05 18.44
CA GLU A 277 10.02 -12.41 17.63
C GLU A 277 10.99 -11.22 17.49
N LYS A 278 10.47 -10.03 17.19
CA LYS A 278 11.27 -8.80 17.11
C LYS A 278 11.82 -8.40 18.49
N ALA A 279 11.03 -8.52 19.56
CA ALA A 279 11.51 -8.27 20.92
C ALA A 279 12.67 -9.17 21.32
N LEU A 280 12.63 -10.45 20.98
CA LEU A 280 13.74 -11.38 21.24
C LEU A 280 15.00 -11.04 20.43
N LYS A 281 14.83 -10.52 19.21
CA LYS A 281 15.96 -10.09 18.36
C LYS A 281 16.64 -8.84 18.91
N PHE A 282 15.87 -7.85 19.34
CA PHE A 282 16.38 -6.50 19.62
C PHE A 282 16.55 -6.15 21.10
N ILE A 283 15.81 -6.81 22.00
CA ILE A 283 15.93 -6.57 23.45
C ILE A 283 16.91 -7.60 24.02
N PRO A 284 18.10 -7.19 24.47
CA PRO A 284 19.05 -8.11 25.06
C PRO A 284 18.42 -8.78 26.29
N PRO A 285 18.61 -10.10 26.50
CA PRO A 285 18.09 -10.78 27.67
C PRO A 285 18.66 -10.13 28.92
N VAL A 286 17.77 -9.78 29.85
CA VAL A 286 18.11 -9.17 31.14
C VAL A 286 19.04 -10.12 31.91
N GLY A 287 20.35 -9.97 31.75
CA GLY A 287 21.34 -10.89 32.33
C GLY A 287 22.72 -10.94 31.64
N SER A 288 22.87 -10.51 30.39
CA SER A 288 24.19 -10.52 29.72
C SER A 288 25.02 -9.26 30.03
N GLY A 289 25.52 -9.17 31.27
CA GLY A 289 26.82 -8.60 31.58
C GLY A 289 27.03 -7.08 31.48
N ARG A 290 26.77 -6.37 32.58
CA ARG A 290 27.78 -5.40 33.03
C ARG A 290 29.03 -6.19 33.39
N LYS A 291 30.08 -6.16 32.56
CA LYS A 291 31.43 -6.46 33.06
C LYS A 291 31.70 -5.49 34.22
N PRO A 292 32.04 -5.96 35.43
CA PRO A 292 32.52 -5.05 36.45
C PRO A 292 33.77 -4.38 35.89
N SER A 293 33.77 -3.05 35.88
CA SER A 293 34.96 -2.26 35.61
C SER A 293 36.06 -2.77 36.54
N SER A 294 37.07 -3.43 35.97
CA SER A 294 38.28 -3.74 36.71
C SER A 294 38.90 -2.40 37.11
N MET A 295 38.73 -2.03 38.38
CA MET A 295 39.57 -1.02 39.00
C MET A 295 40.99 -1.58 38.98
N SER A 296 41.84 -0.97 38.17
CA SER A 296 43.29 -1.07 38.33
C SER A 296 43.66 -0.42 39.67
N LEU A 297 44.20 -1.22 40.58
CA LEU A 297 45.02 -0.75 41.70
C LEU A 297 46.40 -0.33 41.19
#